data_AF-A0A378A6L7-F1
#
_entry.id   AF-A0A378A6L7-F1
#
_cell.length_a   1.000
_cell.length_b   1.000
_cell.length_c   1.000
_cell.angle_alpha   90.00
_cell.angle_beta   90.00
_cell.angle_gamma   90.00
#
_symmetry.space_group_name_H-M   'P 1'
#
loop_
_entity.id
_entity.type
_entity.pdbx_description
1 polymer ?
#
loop_
_entity_poly.entity_id
_entity_poly.type
_entity_poly.pdbx_seq_one_letter_code
_entity_poly.pdbx_strand_id
1 'polypeptide(L)' 'MKGFIGAANIDTNSRLCMSSAVTGYKRAFGADVVPCSYDDVENSDLVVLVGSNAAWAHPVLFQRLGAGEAG' A
#
# COMPACT_ATOMS: atom_id res chain seq x y z
N MET A 1 -5.10 7.02 -24.43
CA MET A 1 -4.49 5.86 -25.10
C MET A 1 -5.52 4.83 -25.56
N LYS A 2 -6.34 4.24 -24.67
CA LYS A 2 -7.40 3.28 -25.07
C LYS A 2 -8.43 3.83 -26.07
N GLY A 3 -8.91 5.06 -25.89
CA GLY A 3 -9.93 5.67 -26.76
C GLY A 3 -9.39 6.30 -28.05
N PHE A 4 -8.18 6.87 -28.04
CA PHE A 4 -7.60 7.57 -29.20
C PHE A 4 -6.74 6.65 -30.07
N ILE A 5 -5.89 5.81 -29.46
CA ILE A 5 -5.01 4.88 -30.17
C ILE A 5 -5.72 3.53 -30.42
N GLY A 6 -6.85 3.26 -29.74
CA GLY A 6 -7.60 2.00 -29.88
C GLY A 6 -6.89 0.77 -29.28
N ALA A 7 -5.77 0.96 -28.59
CA ALA A 7 -4.99 -0.14 -28.01
C ALA A 7 -5.50 -0.52 -26.62
N ALA A 8 -5.79 -1.81 -26.42
CA ALA A 8 -6.16 -2.39 -25.12
C ALA A 8 -4.97 -2.88 -24.29
N ASN A 9 -3.79 -3.03 -24.91
CA ASN A 9 -2.58 -3.52 -24.26
C ASN A 9 -1.87 -2.37 -23.55
N ILE A 10 -2.41 -1.97 -22.40
CA ILE A 10 -1.85 -0.93 -21.54
C ILE A 10 -1.66 -1.55 -20.18
N ASP A 11 -0.44 -1.45 -19.67
CA ASP A 11 -0.05 -2.01 -18.39
C ASP A 11 0.88 -1.04 -17.67
N THR A 12 0.96 -1.19 -16.35
CA THR A 12 1.81 -0.35 -15.48
C THR A 12 2.61 -1.23 -14.54
N ASN A 13 3.65 -0.68 -13.91
CA ASN A 13 4.39 -1.40 -12.88
C ASN A 13 3.50 -1.87 -11.72
N SER A 14 2.35 -1.21 -11.49
CA SER A 14 1.35 -1.59 -10.50
C SER A 14 0.85 -3.02 -10.67
N ARG A 15 0.90 -3.59 -11.88
CA ARG A 15 0.58 -5.00 -12.07
C ARG A 15 1.55 -5.93 -11.34
N LEU A 16 2.85 -5.62 -11.35
CA LEU A 16 3.87 -6.46 -10.73
C LEU A 16 3.88 -6.34 -9.21
N CYS A 17 3.59 -5.15 -8.67
CA CYS A 17 3.69 -4.92 -7.23
C CYS A 17 2.37 -4.90 -6.47
N MET A 18 1.25 -4.48 -7.09
CA MET A 18 -0.01 -4.22 -6.39
C MET A 18 -1.20 -5.08 -6.83
N SER A 19 -1.15 -5.76 -7.98
CA SER A 19 -2.33 -6.47 -8.53
C SER A 19 -2.89 -7.56 -7.60
N SER A 20 -2.02 -8.30 -6.90
CA SER A 20 -2.41 -9.34 -5.95
C SER A 20 -3.05 -8.73 -4.70
N ALA A 21 -2.45 -7.66 -4.15
CA ALA A 21 -2.99 -6.94 -3.00
C ALA A 21 -4.37 -6.35 -3.31
N VAL A 22 -4.54 -5.69 -4.46
CA VAL A 22 -5.82 -5.15 -4.94
C VAL A 22 -6.89 -6.23 -5.05
N THR A 23 -6.54 -7.39 -5.60
CA THR A 23 -7.48 -8.53 -5.69
C THR A 23 -7.90 -9.00 -4.31
N GLY A 24 -6.98 -9.04 -3.35
CA GLY A 24 -7.26 -9.35 -1.94
C GLY A 24 -8.19 -8.32 -1.29
N TYR A 25 -7.89 -7.03 -1.40
CA TYR A 25 -8.69 -5.95 -0.83
C TYR A 25 -10.11 -5.91 -1.39
N LYS A 26 -10.30 -6.14 -2.70
CA LYS A 26 -11.65 -6.23 -3.28
C LYS A 26 -12.44 -7.39 -2.68
N ARG A 27 -11.81 -8.54 -2.47
CA ARG A 27 -12.48 -9.74 -1.91
C ARG A 27 -12.80 -9.57 -0.43
N ALA A 28 -11.92 -8.92 0.34
CA ALA A 28 -12.09 -8.75 1.78
C ALA A 28 -12.95 -7.54 2.16
N PHE A 29 -12.79 -6.42 1.44
CA PHE A 29 -13.31 -5.10 1.83
C PHE A 29 -14.12 -4.40 0.72
N GLY A 30 -14.22 -4.99 -0.48
CA GLY A 30 -15.01 -4.43 -1.58
C GLY A 30 -14.36 -3.26 -2.35
N ALA A 31 -13.13 -2.87 -2.01
CA ALA A 31 -12.41 -1.75 -2.63
C ALA A 31 -10.98 -2.12 -3.06
N ASP A 32 -10.41 -1.41 -4.04
CA ASP A 32 -9.01 -1.57 -4.50
C ASP A 32 -8.01 -0.60 -3.87
N VAL A 33 -8.32 -0.15 -2.65
CA VAL A 33 -7.48 0.80 -1.92
C VAL A 33 -6.89 0.13 -0.69
N VAL A 34 -5.72 0.61 -0.28
CA VAL A 34 -5.16 0.28 1.04
C VAL A 34 -6.14 0.82 2.09
N PRO A 35 -6.61 -0.01 3.04
CA PRO A 35 -7.69 0.38 3.95
C PRO A 35 -7.27 1.35 5.06
N CYS A 36 -5.97 1.56 5.26
CA CYS A 36 -5.43 2.41 6.33
C CYS A 36 -4.93 3.76 5.82
N SER A 37 -4.90 4.73 6.72
CA SER A 37 -4.29 6.05 6.57
C SER A 37 -2.92 6.10 7.25
N TYR A 38 -2.23 7.23 7.08
CA TYR A 38 -0.97 7.46 7.80
C TYR A 38 -1.16 7.70 9.29
N ASP A 39 -2.31 8.22 9.71
CA ASP A 39 -2.59 8.52 11.12
C ASP A 39 -2.75 7.22 11.92
N ASP A 40 -3.22 6.14 11.28
CA ASP A 40 -3.32 4.81 11.90
C ASP A 40 -1.96 4.28 12.35
N VAL A 41 -0.87 4.71 11.71
CA VAL A 41 0.50 4.30 12.02
C VAL A 41 0.94 4.81 13.40
N GLU A 42 0.58 6.05 13.73
CA GLU A 42 0.94 6.71 14.99
C GLU A 42 0.02 6.26 16.14
N ASN A 43 -1.20 5.79 15.82
CA ASN A 43 -2.18 5.34 16.79
C ASN A 43 -2.18 3.81 17.02
N SER A 44 -1.25 3.07 16.40
CA SER A 44 -1.17 1.61 16.51
C SER A 44 -0.32 1.18 17.71
N ASP A 45 -0.86 0.34 18.59
CA ASP A 45 -0.09 -0.28 19.70
C ASP A 45 0.92 -1.34 19.20
N LEU A 46 0.65 -1.93 18.03
CA LEU A 46 1.46 -2.97 17.42
C LEU A 46 1.42 -2.85 15.91
N VAL A 47 2.60 -2.84 15.28
CA VAL A 47 2.73 -2.87 13.82
C VAL A 47 3.44 -4.16 13.39
N VAL A 48 2.78 -4.92 12.51
CA VAL A 48 3.32 -6.17 11.96
C VAL A 48 3.77 -5.94 10.51
N LEU A 49 5.08 -6.07 10.25
CA LEU A 49 5.65 -5.97 8.91
C LEU A 49 5.75 -7.37 8.29
N VAL A 50 4.92 -7.64 7.26
CA VAL A 50 4.94 -8.90 6.49
C VAL A 50 5.23 -8.61 5.03
N GLY A 51 6.30 -9.21 4.49
CA GLY A 51 6.72 -8.97 3.10
C GLY A 51 7.13 -7.52 2.81
N SER A 52 7.52 -6.76 3.84
CA SER A 52 7.88 -5.35 3.74
C SER A 52 9.25 -5.07 4.36
N ASN A 53 10.06 -4.27 3.66
CA ASN A 53 11.26 -3.64 4.22
C ASN A 53 11.04 -2.12 4.27
N ALA A 54 10.19 -1.69 5.20
CA ALA A 54 9.76 -0.30 5.31
C ALA A 54 10.91 0.68 5.57
N ALA A 55 11.94 0.27 6.32
CA ALA A 55 13.11 1.10 6.59
C ALA A 55 13.82 1.57 5.31
N TRP A 56 13.85 0.74 4.27
CA TRP A 56 14.47 1.08 2.98
C TRP A 56 13.48 1.63 1.95
N ALA A 57 12.33 0.97 1.79
CA ALA A 57 11.38 1.29 0.73
C ALA A 57 10.45 2.47 1.08
N HIS A 58 10.23 2.72 2.38
CA HIS A 58 9.30 3.74 2.90
C HIS A 58 9.89 4.46 4.13
N PRO A 59 11.09 5.07 4.04
CA PRO A 59 11.85 5.54 5.20
C PRO A 59 11.11 6.59 6.04
N VAL A 60 10.36 7.49 5.41
CA VAL A 60 9.55 8.50 6.13
C VAL A 60 8.44 7.84 6.95
N LEU A 61 7.76 6.85 6.38
CA LEU A 61 6.72 6.09 7.09
C LEU A 61 7.33 5.29 8.25
N PHE A 62 8.50 4.70 8.02
CA PHE A 62 9.21 3.93 9.03
C PHE A 62 9.67 4.80 10.21
N GLN A 63 10.08 6.05 9.95
CA GLN A 63 10.40 7.01 11.02
C GLN A 63 9.17 7.33 11.88
N ARG A 64 7.97 7.40 11.29
CA ARG A 64 6.71 7.66 12.01
C ARG A 64 6.33 6.51 12.94
N LEU A 65 6.69 5.26 12.61
CA LEU A 65 6.50 4.11 13.50
C LEU A 65 7.23 4.28 14.84
N GLY A 66 8.49 4.76 14.80
CA GLY A 66 9.29 4.96 16.01
C GLY A 66 8.89 6.20 16.83
N ALA A 67 8.14 7.14 16.25
CA ALA A 67 7.65 8.31 16.96
C ALA A 67 6.50 7.99 17.94
N GLY A 68 5.75 6.91 17.70
CA GLY A 68 4.69 6.43 18.58
C GLY A 68 5.20 5.73 19.86
N GLU A 69 6.47 5.29 19.90
CA GLU A 69 7.07 4.62 21.06
C GLU A 69 7.52 5.59 22.18
N ALA A 70 7.25 6.90 22.07
CA ALA A 70 7.64 7.92 23.05
C ALA A 70 6.56 8.25 24.10
N GLY A 71 5.62 7.33 24.34
CA GLY A 71 4.55 7.44 25.35
C GLY A 71 4.86 6.71 26.65
#